data_AF-A0A7S3L6T7-F1
#
_entry.id   AF-A0A7S3L6T7-F1
#
_cell.length_a   1.000
_cell.length_b   1.000
_cell.length_c   1.000
_cell.angle_alpha   90.00
_cell.angle_beta   90.00
_cell.angle_gamma   90.00
#
_symmetry.space_group_name_H-M   'P 1'
#
loop_
_entity.id
_entity.type
_entity.pdbx_description
1 polymer ?
#
loop_
_entity_poly.entity_id
_entity_poly.type
_entity_poly.pdbx_seq_one_letter_code
_entity_poly.pdbx_strand_id
1 'polypeptide(L)'
;GDGGIHRNKHTYNNNNNLTTMLSIEENDDDDHSGISSTNDELDDTEEFGGGKAPADDHRDEAEEVKKLTKMENKGVWIWKFLVVIIILATATMVSVGSYTILRQEETENFLTSFDFFANTVRDASQFHLRDITLSMKDLASAITGTANETGQTFPFVTVPAFETLGESVRRKAGLEAIYFGIMLETIPEVMEWQTYSVEHQDWLVHSRNTAAKSTYGDYNPDNYQTGPITPIVFDLSEEGIPSMSMMGEPPFMPIWHASPPPFNPSFINFNGWPTAKGLIGAISNAREGLFGWPEDLSSFAELVITNEDHDAIHASLVDWVRDGANSTFDHPHSFMSEPVFRVLNDPLSDIVGYLSGLVAWDRYLINLLPEGVSGITCVLKASYQCTGSCNATDWSSWWPGSEPPVRQFTYALDGNSAFYLGEGDMHERLYDDMEVVIPFHKYVQSTLDIPFHTVYSLHVYPTAEFENSYRTQLPLLIACIVASTFLIMSLAFSMYDWFVRRRNNKVMSAAVRSGAIVSSLFPSTVRDRLYKEAEEKAANNARLQKWLHTDGVDADAGAIETDDDVIAYKAKPIADLFPETTILFADIAGFTAWSSAREPHQVFQLLETLYRAFDEIARRRGVFKVETIGDCYV
;
A
#
# COMPACT_ATOMS: atom_id res chain seq x y z
N GLY A 1 12.67 50.73 5.27
CA GLY A 1 11.76 49.66 5.68
C GLY A 1 12.09 48.46 4.84
N ASP A 2 12.80 47.45 5.31
CA ASP A 2 12.90 46.94 6.69
C ASP A 2 11.51 46.57 7.27
N GLY A 3 11.26 45.33 7.69
CA GLY A 3 12.10 44.13 7.59
C GLY A 3 11.68 43.06 8.61
N GLY A 4 12.35 41.89 8.56
CA GLY A 4 12.35 40.93 9.68
C GLY A 4 11.83 39.53 9.34
N ILE A 5 12.76 38.59 9.14
CA ILE A 5 12.50 37.15 9.26
C ILE A 5 12.70 36.79 10.74
N HIS A 6 11.84 35.98 11.34
CA HIS A 6 12.11 35.40 12.66
C HIS A 6 11.98 33.87 12.70
N ARG A 7 13.10 33.24 13.09
CA ARG A 7 13.15 31.85 13.57
C ARG A 7 12.74 31.84 15.04
N ASN A 8 12.06 30.78 15.48
CA ASN A 8 11.95 30.44 16.91
C ASN A 8 13.12 29.56 17.37
N LYS A 9 13.45 29.64 18.66
CA LYS A 9 14.48 28.85 19.33
C LYS A 9 14.05 28.55 20.77
N HIS A 10 14.61 27.49 21.35
CA HIS A 10 14.33 26.94 22.68
C HIS A 10 14.09 27.93 23.83
N THR A 11 13.22 27.53 24.74
CA THR A 11 13.32 27.80 26.18
C THR A 11 13.15 26.49 26.98
N TYR A 12 13.76 26.43 28.16
CA TYR A 12 13.86 25.24 29.02
C TYR A 12 13.31 25.56 30.41
N ASN A 13 12.39 24.75 30.95
CA ASN A 13 12.20 24.44 32.38
C ASN A 13 10.93 23.58 32.58
N ASN A 14 10.70 22.86 33.68
CA ASN A 14 11.55 22.07 34.59
C ASN A 14 10.66 21.64 35.79
N ASN A 15 10.49 20.33 36.03
CA ASN A 15 10.41 19.65 37.34
C ASN A 15 9.55 18.36 37.28
N ASN A 16 10.13 17.25 37.77
CA ASN A 16 9.53 16.23 38.66
C ASN A 16 8.30 15.41 38.16
N ASN A 17 8.11 14.14 38.52
CA ASN A 17 8.89 13.25 39.41
C ASN A 17 8.53 11.76 39.16
N LEU A 18 9.53 10.86 39.08
CA LEU A 18 9.66 9.56 39.79
C LEU A 18 10.71 8.65 39.11
N THR A 19 11.73 8.24 39.86
CA THR A 19 12.56 7.05 39.58
C THR A 19 13.09 6.55 40.91
N THR A 20 12.97 5.24 41.17
CA THR A 20 13.32 4.65 42.46
C THR A 20 14.76 4.11 42.46
N MET A 21 15.53 4.43 43.50
CA MET A 21 16.87 3.89 43.73
C MET A 21 16.84 2.42 44.16
N LEU A 22 17.99 1.74 44.08
CA LEU A 22 18.69 1.31 45.29
C LEU A 22 20.21 1.28 45.05
N SER A 23 20.98 1.48 46.12
CA SER A 23 22.38 1.89 46.07
C SER A 23 23.30 0.94 46.85
N ILE A 24 24.61 1.14 46.67
CA ILE A 24 25.66 0.57 47.52
C ILE A 24 25.55 1.17 48.94
N GLU A 25 25.92 0.38 49.95
CA GLU A 25 26.05 0.82 51.34
C GLU A 25 27.43 0.39 51.88
N GLU A 26 28.06 1.29 52.63
CA GLU A 26 29.40 1.19 53.23
C GLU A 26 29.26 1.78 54.65
N ASN A 27 29.88 1.18 55.66
CA ASN A 27 29.76 1.59 57.06
C ASN A 27 31.13 1.51 57.78
N ASP A 28 31.42 2.54 58.58
CA ASP A 28 32.63 2.74 59.40
C ASP A 28 32.33 2.57 60.92
N ASP A 29 33.30 2.96 61.77
CA ASP A 29 33.27 3.14 63.24
C ASP A 29 33.27 1.85 64.13
N ASP A 30 33.87 1.78 65.35
CA ASP A 30 34.94 2.50 66.11
C ASP A 30 35.12 1.71 67.46
N ASP A 31 36.23 1.56 68.23
CA ASP A 31 37.67 1.92 68.25
C ASP A 31 38.42 0.66 68.82
N HIS A 32 39.76 0.54 68.66
CA HIS A 32 40.65 0.38 69.83
C HIS A 32 42.16 0.49 69.55
N SER A 33 42.72 1.61 70.04
CA SER A 33 44.14 1.98 70.15
C SER A 33 45.13 0.89 70.63
N GLY A 34 46.39 0.98 70.18
CA GLY A 34 47.49 0.11 70.64
C GLY A 34 48.89 0.47 70.12
N ILE A 35 49.48 1.57 70.58
CA ILE A 35 50.87 1.97 70.22
C ILE A 35 51.87 1.34 71.19
N SER A 36 52.89 0.63 70.66
CA SER A 36 54.26 0.63 71.21
C SER A 36 55.28 0.12 70.19
N SER A 37 56.57 0.25 70.51
CA SER A 37 57.71 0.13 69.61
C SER A 37 58.74 -0.93 70.06
N THR A 38 59.89 -0.94 69.35
CA THR A 38 61.25 -1.26 69.83
C THR A 38 61.69 -2.72 69.99
N ASN A 39 62.81 -3.01 69.31
CA ASN A 39 63.94 -3.89 69.68
C ASN A 39 63.67 -5.41 69.60
N ASP A 40 64.39 -6.11 68.74
CA ASP A 40 65.75 -6.69 68.92
C ASP A 40 65.69 -8.04 69.63
N GLU A 41 65.94 -9.12 68.89
CA GLU A 41 66.81 -10.18 69.40
C GLU A 41 67.50 -10.90 68.22
N LEU A 42 68.78 -11.23 68.39
CA LEU A 42 69.53 -12.08 67.47
C LEU A 42 69.37 -13.53 67.91
N ASP A 43 69.38 -14.46 66.96
CA ASP A 43 69.87 -15.82 67.24
C ASP A 43 70.68 -16.34 66.04
N ASP A 44 71.99 -16.42 66.22
CA ASP A 44 72.94 -16.93 65.24
C ASP A 44 73.10 -18.45 65.43
N THR A 45 72.50 -19.24 64.55
CA THR A 45 72.78 -20.69 64.45
C THR A 45 73.26 -21.07 63.05
N GLU A 46 74.58 -21.03 62.84
CA GLU A 46 75.21 -21.79 61.76
C GLU A 46 74.99 -23.30 62.00
N GLU A 47 74.41 -24.01 61.03
CA GLU A 47 74.57 -25.47 60.96
C GLU A 47 74.96 -25.91 59.54
N PHE A 48 75.91 -26.86 59.48
CA PHE A 48 76.71 -27.14 58.29
C PHE A 48 76.04 -28.13 57.32
N GLY A 49 75.94 -27.73 56.04
CA GLY A 49 76.10 -28.62 54.88
C GLY A 49 75.02 -29.70 54.62
N GLY A 50 74.12 -29.44 53.66
CA GLY A 50 73.10 -30.41 53.24
C GLY A 50 72.68 -30.28 51.78
N GLY A 51 73.59 -30.52 50.83
CA GLY A 51 73.28 -30.46 49.40
C GLY A 51 72.19 -31.47 48.98
N LYS A 52 71.15 -31.00 48.29
CA LYS A 52 70.05 -31.83 47.75
C LYS A 52 69.83 -31.57 46.26
N ALA A 53 69.25 -32.57 45.58
CA ALA A 53 69.31 -32.70 44.13
C ALA A 53 68.37 -31.74 43.36
N PRO A 54 68.70 -31.39 42.10
CA PRO A 54 67.81 -30.64 41.23
C PRO A 54 66.58 -31.49 40.86
N ALA A 55 65.41 -31.12 41.38
CA ALA A 55 64.17 -31.87 41.20
C ALA A 55 62.89 -31.02 41.10
N ASP A 56 62.82 -29.85 41.76
CA ASP A 56 61.62 -28.99 41.71
C ASP A 56 61.62 -27.96 40.57
N ASP A 57 62.78 -27.53 40.08
CA ASP A 57 62.96 -26.52 39.00
C ASP A 57 62.07 -26.80 37.76
N HIS A 58 62.06 -28.05 37.30
CA HIS A 58 61.25 -28.52 36.16
C HIS A 58 59.73 -28.61 36.43
N ARG A 59 59.24 -28.33 37.64
CA ARG A 59 57.79 -28.19 37.92
C ARG A 59 57.31 -26.78 37.64
N ASP A 60 58.11 -25.77 37.96
CA ASP A 60 57.68 -24.38 37.89
C ASP A 60 57.68 -23.88 36.43
N GLU A 61 58.68 -24.25 35.62
CA GLU A 61 58.64 -24.08 34.15
C GLU A 61 57.36 -24.71 33.53
N ALA A 62 56.99 -25.90 34.01
CA ALA A 62 55.84 -26.65 33.54
C ALA A 62 54.49 -26.09 34.04
N GLU A 63 54.47 -25.33 35.14
CA GLU A 63 53.34 -24.51 35.58
C GLU A 63 53.25 -23.21 34.76
N GLU A 64 54.36 -22.53 34.48
CA GLU A 64 54.41 -21.28 33.70
C GLU A 64 53.94 -21.47 32.24
N VAL A 65 54.51 -22.45 31.52
CA VAL A 65 54.11 -22.77 30.13
C VAL A 65 52.61 -23.14 30.06
N LYS A 66 52.10 -23.77 31.12
CA LYS A 66 50.70 -24.19 31.28
C LYS A 66 49.78 -23.04 31.74
N LYS A 67 50.31 -22.01 32.41
CA LYS A 67 49.65 -20.71 32.64
C LYS A 67 49.53 -19.93 31.33
N LEU A 68 50.63 -19.80 30.58
CA LEU A 68 50.71 -19.07 29.32
C LEU A 68 49.74 -19.64 28.28
N THR A 69 49.80 -20.95 28.00
CA THR A 69 48.86 -21.61 27.08
C THR A 69 47.39 -21.54 27.56
N LYS A 70 47.14 -21.40 28.86
CA LYS A 70 45.78 -21.21 29.43
C LYS A 70 45.29 -19.76 29.33
N MET A 71 46.19 -18.77 29.30
CA MET A 71 45.88 -17.37 28.99
C MET A 71 45.66 -17.16 27.48
N GLU A 72 46.50 -17.73 26.64
CA GLU A 72 46.37 -17.70 25.17
C GLU A 72 45.03 -18.31 24.72
N ASN A 73 44.66 -19.48 25.27
CA ASN A 73 43.35 -20.09 25.01
C ASN A 73 42.15 -19.22 25.47
N LYS A 74 42.29 -18.40 26.53
CA LYS A 74 41.25 -17.43 26.91
C LYS A 74 41.09 -16.35 25.85
N GLY A 75 42.20 -15.77 25.36
CA GLY A 75 42.16 -14.75 24.30
C GLY A 75 41.50 -15.28 23.02
N VAL A 76 41.90 -16.46 22.57
CA VAL A 76 41.29 -17.13 21.40
C VAL A 76 39.81 -17.46 21.61
N TRP A 77 39.39 -17.77 22.84
CA TRP A 77 37.97 -18.01 23.15
C TRP A 77 37.14 -16.70 23.11
N ILE A 78 37.66 -15.61 23.68
CA ILE A 78 37.01 -14.29 23.66
C ILE A 78 36.81 -13.80 22.22
N TRP A 79 37.85 -13.88 21.37
CA TRP A 79 37.72 -13.50 19.95
C TRP A 79 36.67 -14.32 19.20
N LYS A 80 36.54 -15.62 19.48
CA LYS A 80 35.52 -16.47 18.85
C LYS A 80 34.10 -16.14 19.34
N PHE A 81 33.95 -15.79 20.62
CA PHE A 81 32.69 -15.31 21.16
C PHE A 81 32.28 -13.96 20.55
N LEU A 82 33.23 -13.04 20.38
CA LEU A 82 33.02 -11.77 19.66
C LEU A 82 32.60 -11.99 18.19
N VAL A 83 33.23 -12.91 17.47
CA VAL A 83 32.83 -13.26 16.09
C VAL A 83 31.39 -13.79 16.03
N VAL A 84 30.98 -14.66 16.96
CA VAL A 84 29.59 -15.14 17.03
C VAL A 84 28.61 -14.02 17.36
N ILE A 85 28.96 -13.11 18.28
CA ILE A 85 28.15 -11.91 18.58
C ILE A 85 28.02 -11.02 17.33
N ILE A 86 29.10 -10.77 16.60
CA ILE A 86 29.07 -9.96 15.37
C ILE A 86 28.18 -10.61 14.32
N ILE A 87 28.30 -11.93 14.09
CA ILE A 87 27.42 -12.67 13.16
C ILE A 87 25.95 -12.52 13.57
N LEU A 88 25.61 -12.70 14.84
CA LEU A 88 24.24 -12.55 15.34
C LEU A 88 23.73 -11.09 15.23
N ALA A 89 24.57 -10.10 15.53
CA ALA A 89 24.22 -8.69 15.37
C ALA A 89 23.96 -8.34 13.89
N THR A 90 24.80 -8.82 12.96
CA THR A 90 24.53 -8.65 11.52
C THR A 90 23.30 -9.41 11.06
N ALA A 91 23.03 -10.60 11.62
CA ALA A 91 21.82 -11.38 11.30
C ALA A 91 20.55 -10.62 11.69
N THR A 92 20.50 -10.08 12.91
CA THR A 92 19.38 -9.25 13.38
C THR A 92 19.25 -7.97 12.55
N MET A 93 20.36 -7.27 12.28
CA MET A 93 20.35 -6.04 11.49
C MET A 93 19.84 -6.26 10.05
N VAL A 94 20.29 -7.32 9.37
CA VAL A 94 19.85 -7.63 8.01
C VAL A 94 18.43 -8.18 8.00
N SER A 95 18.05 -9.05 8.95
CA SER A 95 16.69 -9.59 9.07
C SER A 95 15.65 -8.49 9.34
N VAL A 96 15.95 -7.58 10.27
CA VAL A 96 15.11 -6.39 10.54
C VAL A 96 15.08 -5.46 9.33
N GLY A 97 16.24 -5.19 8.69
CA GLY A 97 16.30 -4.36 7.49
C GLY A 97 15.47 -4.90 6.33
N SER A 98 15.55 -6.21 6.05
CA SER A 98 14.71 -6.88 5.06
C SER A 98 13.22 -6.79 5.42
N TYR A 99 12.86 -7.00 6.69
CA TYR A 99 11.48 -6.85 7.14
C TYR A 99 10.97 -5.42 6.94
N THR A 100 11.73 -4.39 7.35
CA THR A 100 11.29 -2.99 7.23
C THR A 100 11.22 -2.51 5.79
N ILE A 101 12.16 -2.92 4.92
CA ILE A 101 12.14 -2.55 3.49
C ILE A 101 10.91 -3.17 2.80
N LEU A 102 10.71 -4.49 2.97
CA LEU A 102 9.55 -5.16 2.36
C LEU A 102 8.22 -4.67 2.95
N ARG A 103 8.19 -4.28 4.23
CA ARG A 103 6.99 -3.71 4.85
C ARG A 103 6.72 -2.27 4.38
N GLN A 104 7.76 -1.49 4.10
CA GLN A 104 7.63 -0.19 3.44
C GLN A 104 7.11 -0.36 2.01
N GLU A 105 7.61 -1.35 1.26
CA GLU A 105 7.13 -1.70 -0.08
C GLU A 105 5.63 -2.10 -0.08
N GLU A 106 5.17 -2.90 0.90
CA GLU A 106 3.73 -3.17 1.08
C GLU A 106 2.90 -1.89 1.29
N THR A 107 3.40 -0.94 2.09
CA THR A 107 2.73 0.34 2.35
C THR A 107 2.75 1.27 1.12
N GLU A 108 3.87 1.39 0.42
CA GLU A 108 3.99 2.20 -0.80
C GLU A 108 3.10 1.66 -1.94
N ASN A 109 2.96 0.33 -2.06
CA ASN A 109 2.04 -0.29 -2.99
C ASN A 109 0.56 -0.04 -2.64
N PHE A 110 0.18 -0.10 -1.36
CA PHE A 110 -1.16 0.27 -0.88
C PHE A 110 -1.48 1.74 -1.20
N LEU A 111 -0.61 2.67 -0.83
CA LEU A 111 -0.81 4.12 -1.07
C LEU A 111 -0.94 4.44 -2.58
N THR A 112 -0.05 3.86 -3.40
CA THR A 112 -0.05 4.07 -4.85
C THR A 112 -1.28 3.46 -5.52
N SER A 113 -1.74 2.30 -5.05
CA SER A 113 -2.95 1.66 -5.57
C SER A 113 -4.22 2.40 -5.15
N PHE A 114 -4.28 2.91 -3.92
CA PHE A 114 -5.41 3.73 -3.47
C PHE A 114 -5.55 4.99 -4.31
N ASP A 115 -4.45 5.75 -4.52
CA ASP A 115 -4.48 6.93 -5.41
C ASP A 115 -4.93 6.54 -6.82
N PHE A 116 -4.39 5.47 -7.41
CA PHE A 116 -4.82 4.98 -8.72
C PHE A 116 -6.32 4.67 -8.80
N PHE A 117 -6.89 4.01 -7.80
CA PHE A 117 -8.32 3.70 -7.78
C PHE A 117 -9.20 4.91 -7.46
N ALA A 118 -8.79 5.82 -6.57
CA ALA A 118 -9.51 7.07 -6.33
C ALA A 118 -9.51 7.99 -7.57
N ASN A 119 -8.40 8.03 -8.32
CA ASN A 119 -8.35 8.65 -9.66
C ASN A 119 -9.30 7.95 -10.65
N THR A 120 -9.43 6.61 -10.59
CA THR A 120 -10.35 5.84 -11.44
C THR A 120 -11.82 6.17 -11.13
N VAL A 121 -12.20 6.19 -9.84
CA VAL A 121 -13.54 6.60 -9.36
C VAL A 121 -13.87 8.02 -9.80
N ARG A 122 -12.91 8.96 -9.75
CA ARG A 122 -13.09 10.33 -10.27
C ARG A 122 -13.42 10.32 -11.76
N ASP A 123 -12.59 9.67 -12.56
CA ASP A 123 -12.67 9.77 -14.01
C ASP A 123 -13.93 9.04 -14.55
N ALA A 124 -14.33 7.93 -13.91
CA ALA A 124 -15.59 7.24 -14.17
C ALA A 124 -16.82 8.07 -13.70
N SER A 125 -16.76 8.70 -12.52
CA SER A 125 -17.83 9.58 -12.04
C SER A 125 -18.03 10.77 -12.97
N GLN A 126 -16.96 11.44 -13.40
CA GLN A 126 -17.04 12.53 -14.37
C GLN A 126 -17.58 12.10 -15.75
N PHE A 127 -17.50 10.80 -16.07
CA PHE A 127 -18.14 10.19 -17.23
C PHE A 127 -19.65 9.96 -17.01
N HIS A 128 -20.08 9.39 -15.87
CA HIS A 128 -21.52 9.25 -15.54
C HIS A 128 -22.24 10.60 -15.51
N LEU A 129 -21.68 11.58 -14.81
CA LEU A 129 -22.18 12.96 -14.80
C LEU A 129 -22.30 13.53 -16.22
N ARG A 130 -21.30 13.30 -17.08
CA ARG A 130 -21.32 13.77 -18.48
C ARG A 130 -22.51 13.20 -19.23
N ASP A 131 -22.70 11.88 -19.14
CA ASP A 131 -23.67 11.18 -19.97
C ASP A 131 -25.10 11.40 -19.47
N ILE A 132 -25.31 11.65 -18.18
CA ILE A 132 -26.58 12.21 -17.66
C ILE A 132 -26.86 13.59 -18.28
N THR A 133 -26.00 14.58 -18.05
CA THR A 133 -26.24 15.97 -18.48
C THR A 133 -26.41 16.08 -20.00
N LEU A 134 -25.57 15.40 -20.79
CA LEU A 134 -25.68 15.46 -22.26
C LEU A 134 -26.94 14.75 -22.76
N SER A 135 -27.31 13.59 -22.23
CA SER A 135 -28.51 12.87 -22.73
C SER A 135 -29.80 13.58 -22.37
N MET A 136 -29.84 14.26 -21.21
CA MET A 136 -30.96 15.15 -20.83
C MET A 136 -31.04 16.38 -21.73
N LYS A 137 -29.90 16.99 -22.08
CA LYS A 137 -29.83 18.11 -23.03
C LYS A 137 -30.22 17.73 -24.46
N ASP A 138 -29.83 16.53 -24.90
CA ASP A 138 -30.24 15.97 -26.19
C ASP A 138 -31.78 15.79 -26.22
N LEU A 139 -32.40 15.33 -25.13
CA LEU A 139 -33.85 15.16 -25.01
C LEU A 139 -34.60 16.49 -24.93
N ALA A 140 -34.12 17.45 -24.14
CA ALA A 140 -34.66 18.82 -24.11
C ALA A 140 -34.65 19.45 -25.51
N SER A 141 -33.58 19.24 -26.27
CA SER A 141 -33.47 19.66 -27.68
C SER A 141 -34.44 18.91 -28.59
N ALA A 142 -34.65 17.60 -28.39
CA ALA A 142 -35.62 16.81 -29.17
C ALA A 142 -37.08 17.23 -28.93
N ILE A 143 -37.43 17.68 -27.72
CA ILE A 143 -38.76 18.23 -27.39
C ILE A 143 -39.01 19.51 -28.19
N THR A 144 -38.08 20.48 -28.14
CA THR A 144 -38.17 21.73 -28.92
C THR A 144 -38.10 21.48 -30.42
N GLY A 145 -37.33 20.48 -30.89
CA GLY A 145 -37.35 20.01 -32.28
C GLY A 145 -38.73 19.51 -32.70
N THR A 146 -39.33 18.62 -31.91
CA THR A 146 -40.66 18.05 -32.16
C THR A 146 -41.75 19.14 -32.23
N ALA A 147 -41.69 20.14 -31.34
CA ALA A 147 -42.61 21.28 -31.39
C ALA A 147 -42.54 22.01 -32.75
N ASN A 148 -41.33 22.36 -33.19
CA ASN A 148 -41.10 23.04 -34.47
C ASN A 148 -41.52 22.17 -35.69
N GLU A 149 -41.22 20.87 -35.70
CA GLU A 149 -41.58 19.96 -36.79
C GLU A 149 -43.09 19.72 -36.90
N THR A 150 -43.79 19.70 -35.76
CA THR A 150 -45.26 19.53 -35.72
C THR A 150 -46.04 20.84 -35.85
N GLY A 151 -45.36 22.00 -35.84
CA GLY A 151 -45.99 23.32 -35.87
C GLY A 151 -46.70 23.72 -34.56
N GLN A 152 -46.37 23.06 -33.45
CA GLN A 152 -46.89 23.36 -32.11
C GLN A 152 -46.08 24.49 -31.45
N THR A 153 -46.70 25.21 -30.50
CA THR A 153 -46.10 26.39 -29.87
C THR A 153 -46.26 26.35 -28.35
N PHE A 154 -45.14 26.39 -27.61
CA PHE A 154 -45.14 26.38 -26.15
C PHE A 154 -45.98 27.54 -25.56
N PRO A 155 -46.84 27.28 -24.56
CA PRO A 155 -46.87 26.06 -23.75
C PRO A 155 -47.55 24.83 -24.41
N PHE A 156 -48.39 25.03 -25.43
CA PHE A 156 -49.23 23.98 -26.02
C PHE A 156 -48.47 23.01 -26.94
N VAL A 157 -47.69 22.10 -26.35
CA VAL A 157 -46.88 21.09 -27.04
C VAL A 157 -47.11 19.69 -26.48
N THR A 158 -47.43 18.74 -27.36
CA THR A 158 -47.47 17.29 -27.08
C THR A 158 -46.43 16.57 -27.92
N VAL A 159 -45.64 15.69 -27.30
CA VAL A 159 -44.54 14.94 -27.93
C VAL A 159 -44.99 13.48 -28.16
N PRO A 160 -45.37 13.08 -29.39
CA PRO A 160 -46.06 11.79 -29.60
C PRO A 160 -45.24 10.54 -29.29
N ALA A 161 -43.91 10.65 -29.33
CA ALA A 161 -42.97 9.55 -29.10
C ALA A 161 -42.17 9.70 -27.79
N PHE A 162 -42.71 10.42 -26.79
CA PHE A 162 -41.97 10.77 -25.57
C PHE A 162 -41.41 9.53 -24.86
N GLU A 163 -42.16 8.45 -24.68
CA GLU A 163 -41.64 7.24 -24.02
C GLU A 163 -40.45 6.62 -24.76
N THR A 164 -40.49 6.54 -26.10
CA THR A 164 -39.39 5.97 -26.88
C THR A 164 -38.09 6.79 -26.74
N LEU A 165 -38.21 8.12 -26.68
CA LEU A 165 -37.09 9.02 -26.47
C LEU A 165 -36.61 8.98 -25.00
N GLY A 166 -37.55 8.98 -24.07
CA GLY A 166 -37.33 8.90 -22.62
C GLY A 166 -36.63 7.61 -22.22
N GLU A 167 -37.16 6.43 -22.59
CA GLU A 167 -36.55 5.13 -22.32
C GLU A 167 -35.11 5.05 -22.86
N SER A 168 -34.87 5.54 -24.08
CA SER A 168 -33.52 5.56 -24.68
C SER A 168 -32.55 6.46 -23.91
N VAL A 169 -33.03 7.53 -23.28
CA VAL A 169 -32.20 8.43 -22.47
C VAL A 169 -32.01 7.87 -21.07
N ARG A 170 -33.07 7.34 -20.43
CA ARG A 170 -33.03 6.62 -19.15
C ARG A 170 -32.00 5.51 -19.16
N ARG A 171 -32.06 4.62 -20.16
CA ARG A 171 -31.14 3.48 -20.31
C ARG A 171 -29.70 3.88 -20.64
N LYS A 172 -29.48 5.03 -21.28
CA LYS A 172 -28.13 5.56 -21.56
C LYS A 172 -27.51 6.25 -20.34
N ALA A 173 -28.32 7.02 -19.61
CA ALA A 173 -27.90 7.85 -18.49
C ALA A 173 -27.98 7.17 -17.11
N GLY A 174 -28.66 6.02 -16.99
CA GLY A 174 -28.90 5.35 -15.71
C GLY A 174 -30.00 6.02 -14.86
N LEU A 175 -30.96 6.69 -15.50
CA LEU A 175 -32.07 7.39 -14.83
C LEU A 175 -33.28 6.46 -14.68
N GLU A 176 -33.89 6.44 -13.51
CA GLU A 176 -35.07 5.60 -13.24
C GLU A 176 -36.30 6.14 -13.97
N ALA A 177 -36.48 7.46 -13.90
CA ALA A 177 -37.59 8.20 -14.49
C ALA A 177 -37.12 9.55 -15.08
N ILE A 178 -37.93 10.13 -15.97
CA ILE A 178 -37.78 11.46 -16.56
C ILE A 178 -39.16 12.10 -16.67
N TYR A 179 -39.32 13.30 -16.14
CA TYR A 179 -40.55 14.09 -16.17
C TYR A 179 -40.33 15.37 -16.97
N PHE A 180 -41.28 15.74 -17.83
CA PHE A 180 -41.28 17.02 -18.53
C PHE A 180 -42.42 17.89 -18.00
N GLY A 181 -42.04 18.93 -17.26
CA GLY A 181 -42.95 19.98 -16.80
C GLY A 181 -42.95 21.18 -17.75
N ILE A 182 -44.14 21.70 -18.07
CA ILE A 182 -44.31 22.87 -18.95
C ILE A 182 -44.50 24.12 -18.09
N MET A 183 -43.81 25.21 -18.43
CA MET A 183 -43.96 26.49 -17.72
C MET A 183 -45.18 27.25 -18.21
N LEU A 184 -46.00 27.70 -17.26
CA LEU A 184 -47.16 28.56 -17.49
C LEU A 184 -46.97 29.85 -16.68
N GLU A 185 -46.73 30.96 -17.35
CA GLU A 185 -46.39 32.23 -16.71
C GLU A 185 -47.61 33.04 -16.26
N THR A 186 -48.80 32.74 -16.81
CA THR A 186 -50.02 33.53 -16.58
C THR A 186 -51.26 32.67 -16.35
N ILE A 187 -52.24 33.21 -15.60
CA ILE A 187 -53.52 32.53 -15.33
C ILE A 187 -54.32 32.21 -16.61
N PRO A 188 -54.37 33.05 -17.66
CA PRO A 188 -54.97 32.68 -18.94
C PRO A 188 -54.34 31.42 -19.57
N GLU A 189 -53.01 31.30 -19.57
CA GLU A 189 -52.33 30.10 -20.07
C GLU A 189 -52.70 28.85 -19.25
N VAL A 190 -52.85 28.97 -17.92
CA VAL A 190 -53.36 27.87 -17.08
C VAL A 190 -54.78 27.46 -17.45
N MET A 191 -55.67 28.42 -17.72
CA MET A 191 -57.05 28.13 -18.13
C MET A 191 -57.13 27.44 -19.49
N GLU A 192 -56.32 27.90 -20.46
CA GLU A 192 -56.20 27.27 -21.78
C GLU A 192 -55.52 25.89 -21.70
N TRP A 193 -54.48 25.75 -20.88
CA TRP A 193 -53.74 24.50 -20.66
C TRP A 193 -54.63 23.37 -20.11
N GLN A 194 -55.52 23.69 -19.18
CA GLN A 194 -56.47 22.71 -18.62
C GLN A 194 -57.46 22.18 -19.68
N THR A 195 -57.74 22.96 -20.73
CA THR A 195 -58.52 22.47 -21.88
C THR A 195 -57.62 21.67 -22.82
N TYR A 196 -56.47 22.21 -23.21
CA TYR A 196 -55.51 21.56 -24.12
C TYR A 196 -55.08 20.18 -23.61
N SER A 197 -54.68 20.05 -22.35
CA SER A 197 -54.21 18.80 -21.77
C SER A 197 -55.29 17.70 -21.76
N VAL A 198 -56.55 18.06 -21.48
CA VAL A 198 -57.69 17.13 -21.54
C VAL A 198 -58.00 16.71 -22.98
N GLU A 199 -57.89 17.62 -23.95
CA GLU A 199 -58.09 17.33 -25.38
C GLU A 199 -56.97 16.45 -25.99
N HIS A 200 -55.75 16.49 -25.45
CA HIS A 200 -54.57 15.83 -26.02
C HIS A 200 -54.08 14.59 -25.23
N GLN A 201 -54.78 14.18 -24.17
CA GLN A 201 -54.34 13.12 -23.23
C GLN A 201 -54.11 11.72 -23.85
N ASP A 202 -54.53 11.47 -25.09
CA ASP A 202 -54.35 10.19 -25.80
C ASP A 202 -52.87 9.73 -25.88
N TRP A 203 -51.92 10.66 -25.78
CA TRP A 203 -50.48 10.33 -25.73
C TRP A 203 -50.12 9.39 -24.58
N LEU A 204 -50.85 9.45 -23.45
CA LEU A 204 -50.59 8.62 -22.27
C LEU A 204 -50.91 7.15 -22.56
N VAL A 205 -52.02 6.90 -23.27
CA VAL A 205 -52.41 5.56 -23.72
C VAL A 205 -51.41 5.03 -24.75
N HIS A 206 -50.92 5.87 -25.67
CA HIS A 206 -49.88 5.48 -26.61
C HIS A 206 -48.56 5.11 -25.89
N SER A 207 -48.16 5.90 -24.90
CA SER A 207 -46.92 5.72 -24.14
C SER A 207 -46.95 4.45 -23.30
N ARG A 208 -48.06 4.17 -22.58
CA ARG A 208 -48.29 2.90 -21.87
C ARG A 208 -48.24 1.69 -22.81
N ASN A 209 -48.81 1.81 -24.02
CA ASN A 209 -48.73 0.77 -25.05
C ASN A 209 -47.32 0.61 -25.67
N THR A 210 -46.40 1.54 -25.46
CA THR A 210 -45.01 1.46 -25.91
C THR A 210 -44.12 0.87 -24.81
N ALA A 211 -44.23 1.35 -23.57
CA ALA A 211 -43.53 0.79 -22.42
C ALA A 211 -43.88 -0.69 -22.18
N ALA A 212 -45.15 -1.09 -22.37
CA ALA A 212 -45.60 -2.50 -22.35
C ALA A 212 -45.00 -3.40 -23.46
N LYS A 213 -44.14 -2.87 -24.32
CA LYS A 213 -43.37 -3.62 -25.34
C LYS A 213 -41.86 -3.51 -25.13
N SER A 214 -41.41 -2.75 -24.12
CA SER A 214 -40.00 -2.73 -23.74
C SER A 214 -39.60 -4.08 -23.16
N THR A 215 -38.31 -4.39 -23.22
CA THR A 215 -37.72 -5.59 -22.61
C THR A 215 -36.90 -5.19 -21.36
N TYR A 216 -37.36 -4.16 -20.64
CA TYR A 216 -36.61 -3.50 -19.58
C TYR A 216 -37.53 -3.12 -18.42
N GLY A 217 -37.26 -3.71 -17.24
CA GLY A 217 -38.25 -3.82 -16.15
C GLY A 217 -39.31 -4.89 -16.46
N ASP A 218 -39.87 -5.53 -15.43
CA ASP A 218 -40.94 -6.53 -15.57
C ASP A 218 -42.31 -5.83 -15.68
N TYR A 219 -42.43 -4.95 -16.67
CA TYR A 219 -43.57 -4.02 -16.85
C TYR A 219 -44.88 -4.80 -16.99
N ASN A 220 -45.72 -4.77 -15.95
CA ASN A 220 -47.07 -5.33 -16.03
C ASN A 220 -48.09 -4.23 -16.46
N PRO A 221 -48.65 -4.27 -17.68
CA PRO A 221 -49.67 -3.31 -18.08
C PRO A 221 -50.96 -3.39 -17.25
N ASP A 222 -51.24 -4.52 -16.60
CA ASP A 222 -52.43 -4.71 -15.76
C ASP A 222 -52.32 -3.99 -14.39
N ASN A 223 -51.12 -3.54 -13.98
CA ASN A 223 -50.95 -2.73 -12.76
C ASN A 223 -51.61 -1.34 -12.93
N TYR A 224 -51.55 -0.76 -14.13
CA TYR A 224 -51.84 0.65 -14.38
C TYR A 224 -53.30 1.05 -14.11
N GLN A 225 -53.50 2.11 -13.31
CA GLN A 225 -54.84 2.65 -13.07
C GLN A 225 -55.44 3.21 -14.36
N THR A 226 -56.72 2.91 -14.61
CA THR A 226 -57.46 3.37 -15.80
C THR A 226 -58.39 4.53 -15.47
N GLY A 227 -58.34 5.57 -16.29
CA GLY A 227 -59.10 6.80 -16.11
C GLY A 227 -58.53 7.93 -16.98
N PRO A 228 -59.23 9.08 -17.05
CA PRO A 228 -58.67 10.30 -17.62
C PRO A 228 -57.61 10.91 -16.69
N ILE A 229 -56.81 11.84 -17.21
CA ILE A 229 -55.92 12.67 -16.39
C ILE A 229 -56.70 13.62 -15.46
N THR A 230 -56.03 14.19 -14.46
CA THR A 230 -56.60 15.30 -13.67
C THR A 230 -56.85 16.50 -14.60
N PRO A 231 -58.10 17.00 -14.75
CA PRO A 231 -58.43 18.03 -15.73
C PRO A 231 -58.08 19.46 -15.27
N ILE A 232 -57.45 19.61 -14.12
CA ILE A 232 -57.03 20.88 -13.52
C ILE A 232 -55.54 20.81 -13.16
N VAL A 233 -54.87 21.97 -13.14
CA VAL A 233 -53.56 22.08 -12.49
C VAL A 233 -53.78 22.06 -10.97
N PHE A 234 -53.01 21.25 -10.25
CA PHE A 234 -53.26 20.99 -8.83
C PHE A 234 -51.96 20.84 -8.02
N ASP A 235 -52.03 21.23 -6.76
CA ASP A 235 -50.98 21.02 -5.75
C ASP A 235 -51.43 19.90 -4.80
N LEU A 236 -50.50 19.12 -4.24
CA LEU A 236 -50.83 18.19 -3.16
C LEU A 236 -50.89 18.94 -1.82
N SER A 237 -51.87 18.63 -0.98
CA SER A 237 -51.90 19.12 0.41
C SER A 237 -50.85 18.40 1.28
N GLU A 238 -50.61 18.89 2.49
CA GLU A 238 -49.82 18.21 3.53
C GLU A 238 -50.34 16.79 3.87
N GLU A 239 -51.60 16.49 3.52
CA GLU A 239 -52.25 15.19 3.70
C GLU A 239 -52.23 14.32 2.42
N GLY A 240 -51.50 14.73 1.37
CA GLY A 240 -51.43 14.03 0.08
C GLY A 240 -52.70 14.14 -0.78
N ILE A 241 -53.63 15.05 -0.44
CA ILE A 241 -54.90 15.20 -1.14
C ILE A 241 -54.74 16.21 -2.28
N PRO A 242 -55.16 15.91 -3.53
CA PRO A 242 -55.18 16.88 -4.63
C PRO A 242 -56.01 18.12 -4.29
N SER A 243 -55.33 19.27 -4.22
CA SER A 243 -55.89 20.58 -3.92
C SER A 243 -55.80 21.48 -5.15
N MET A 244 -56.88 22.21 -5.44
CA MET A 244 -56.98 23.04 -6.64
C MET A 244 -56.05 24.25 -6.52
N SER A 245 -55.09 24.41 -7.44
CA SER A 245 -53.99 25.40 -7.32
C SER A 245 -54.40 26.87 -7.48
N MET A 246 -55.71 27.15 -7.52
CA MET A 246 -56.32 28.48 -7.72
C MET A 246 -56.10 29.49 -6.58
N MET A 247 -55.19 29.22 -5.64
CA MET A 247 -54.69 30.20 -4.65
C MET A 247 -53.17 30.43 -4.74
N GLY A 248 -52.47 29.80 -5.69
CA GLY A 248 -51.10 30.15 -6.04
C GLY A 248 -51.01 31.37 -6.97
N GLU A 249 -49.94 32.14 -6.85
CA GLU A 249 -49.54 33.11 -7.90
C GLU A 249 -48.63 32.42 -8.93
N PRO A 250 -48.70 32.77 -10.23
CA PRO A 250 -47.82 32.21 -11.25
C PRO A 250 -46.31 32.44 -10.98
N PRO A 251 -45.41 31.64 -11.59
CA PRO A 251 -45.70 30.63 -12.61
C PRO A 251 -46.16 29.28 -12.02
N PHE A 252 -46.75 28.45 -12.89
CA PHE A 252 -47.08 27.06 -12.61
C PHE A 252 -46.23 26.14 -13.49
N MET A 253 -45.98 24.91 -13.03
CA MET A 253 -45.27 23.88 -13.78
C MET A 253 -46.00 22.53 -13.69
N PRO A 254 -47.14 22.34 -14.39
CA PRO A 254 -47.76 21.03 -14.53
C PRO A 254 -46.81 20.03 -15.22
N ILE A 255 -46.68 18.83 -14.64
CA ILE A 255 -46.06 17.69 -15.30
C ILE A 255 -46.96 17.24 -16.46
N TRP A 256 -46.42 17.24 -17.68
CA TRP A 256 -47.16 16.89 -18.89
C TRP A 256 -46.77 15.54 -19.49
N HIS A 257 -45.47 15.24 -19.62
CA HIS A 257 -45.01 13.92 -20.07
C HIS A 257 -44.13 13.27 -19.00
N ALA A 258 -44.08 11.94 -19.00
CA ALA A 258 -43.15 11.16 -18.19
C ALA A 258 -42.68 9.91 -18.93
N SER A 259 -41.49 9.44 -18.57
CA SER A 259 -40.96 8.12 -18.90
C SER A 259 -40.35 7.51 -17.62
N PRO A 260 -40.76 6.32 -17.15
CA PRO A 260 -41.87 5.53 -17.67
C PRO A 260 -43.20 6.31 -17.56
N PRO A 261 -44.26 5.89 -18.26
CA PRO A 261 -45.59 6.51 -18.10
C PRO A 261 -46.05 6.35 -16.64
N PRO A 262 -46.76 7.32 -16.04
CA PRO A 262 -47.15 7.21 -14.64
C PRO A 262 -48.20 6.12 -14.43
N PHE A 263 -48.06 5.38 -13.34
CA PHE A 263 -49.00 4.35 -12.87
C PHE A 263 -50.42 4.90 -12.73
N ASN A 264 -50.56 6.05 -12.07
CA ASN A 264 -51.81 6.77 -11.91
C ASN A 264 -51.92 7.93 -12.94
N PRO A 265 -52.97 7.99 -13.79
CA PRO A 265 -53.22 9.13 -14.67
C PRO A 265 -53.32 10.48 -13.94
N SER A 266 -53.68 10.43 -12.65
CA SER A 266 -53.87 11.63 -11.81
C SER A 266 -52.60 12.43 -11.59
N PHE A 267 -51.41 11.85 -11.81
CA PHE A 267 -50.12 12.55 -11.68
C PHE A 267 -49.88 13.59 -12.79
N ILE A 268 -50.54 13.44 -13.95
CA ILE A 268 -50.51 14.46 -15.00
C ILE A 268 -51.28 15.71 -14.54
N ASN A 269 -50.76 16.89 -14.86
CA ASN A 269 -51.16 18.20 -14.33
C ASN A 269 -50.85 18.43 -12.83
N PHE A 270 -50.10 17.55 -12.15
CA PHE A 270 -49.50 17.88 -10.85
C PHE A 270 -48.51 19.04 -11.03
N ASN A 271 -48.67 20.09 -10.22
CA ASN A 271 -47.84 21.29 -10.25
C ASN A 271 -46.52 21.06 -9.48
N GLY A 272 -45.43 20.78 -10.19
CA GLY A 272 -44.11 20.59 -9.57
C GLY A 272 -43.45 21.90 -9.08
N TRP A 273 -44.03 23.07 -9.38
CA TRP A 273 -43.39 24.37 -9.10
C TRP A 273 -43.12 24.63 -7.60
N PRO A 274 -44.03 24.38 -6.64
CA PRO A 274 -43.79 24.69 -5.23
C PRO A 274 -42.59 23.91 -4.67
N THR A 275 -42.53 22.61 -4.98
CA THR A 275 -41.46 21.69 -4.55
C THR A 275 -40.12 22.00 -5.22
N ALA A 276 -40.13 22.28 -6.54
CA ALA A 276 -38.91 22.48 -7.31
C ALA A 276 -38.40 23.94 -7.37
N LYS A 277 -39.08 24.89 -6.71
CA LYS A 277 -38.83 26.34 -6.82
C LYS A 277 -37.37 26.76 -6.60
N GLY A 278 -36.66 26.15 -5.65
CA GLY A 278 -35.25 26.43 -5.37
C GLY A 278 -34.34 26.02 -6.52
N LEU A 279 -34.42 24.75 -6.93
CA LEU A 279 -33.66 24.19 -8.06
C LEU A 279 -33.97 24.92 -9.37
N ILE A 280 -35.25 25.19 -9.66
CA ILE A 280 -35.65 25.89 -10.88
C ILE A 280 -35.19 27.36 -10.86
N GLY A 281 -35.22 28.02 -9.70
CA GLY A 281 -34.62 29.34 -9.52
C GLY A 281 -33.12 29.33 -9.83
N ALA A 282 -32.40 28.30 -9.39
CA ALA A 282 -30.99 28.12 -9.69
C ALA A 282 -30.73 27.88 -11.19
N ILE A 283 -31.50 27.00 -11.83
CA ILE A 283 -31.40 26.69 -13.28
C ILE A 283 -31.76 27.92 -14.13
N SER A 284 -32.75 28.72 -13.73
CA SER A 284 -33.14 29.93 -14.49
C SER A 284 -32.01 30.98 -14.51
N ASN A 285 -31.24 31.06 -13.42
CA ASN A 285 -30.05 31.91 -13.30
C ASN A 285 -28.83 31.33 -14.05
N ALA A 286 -28.56 30.02 -13.93
CA ALA A 286 -27.40 29.36 -14.54
C ALA A 286 -27.57 29.12 -16.07
N ARG A 287 -28.81 28.83 -16.49
CA ARG A 287 -29.22 28.43 -17.85
C ARG A 287 -28.54 27.16 -18.37
N GLU A 288 -28.21 26.27 -17.44
CA GLU A 288 -27.73 24.90 -17.65
C GLU A 288 -28.40 23.96 -16.65
N GLY A 289 -28.43 22.65 -16.93
CA GLY A 289 -29.07 21.69 -16.04
C GLY A 289 -28.27 21.42 -14.76
N LEU A 290 -28.98 21.38 -13.63
CA LEU A 290 -28.41 21.26 -12.29
C LEU A 290 -29.02 20.08 -11.53
N PHE A 291 -28.32 19.59 -10.51
CA PHE A 291 -28.85 18.64 -9.54
C PHE A 291 -29.57 19.40 -8.40
N GLY A 292 -30.72 18.89 -8.00
CA GLY A 292 -31.46 19.32 -6.82
C GLY A 292 -30.85 18.85 -5.50
N TRP A 293 -31.59 19.09 -4.42
CA TRP A 293 -31.34 18.49 -3.13
C TRP A 293 -31.54 16.97 -3.20
N PRO A 294 -30.80 16.16 -2.41
CA PRO A 294 -31.12 14.75 -2.28
C PRO A 294 -32.33 14.58 -1.39
N GLU A 295 -33.28 13.72 -1.78
CA GLU A 295 -34.57 13.54 -1.11
C GLU A 295 -34.94 12.06 -0.94
N ASP A 296 -35.87 11.82 0.00
CA ASP A 296 -36.66 10.60 0.11
C ASP A 296 -37.87 10.68 -0.85
N LEU A 297 -38.13 9.61 -1.60
CA LEU A 297 -39.20 9.52 -2.58
C LEU A 297 -40.45 8.80 -2.09
N SER A 298 -40.50 8.35 -0.83
CA SER A 298 -41.66 7.66 -0.22
C SER A 298 -43.00 8.38 -0.45
N SER A 299 -42.97 9.71 -0.55
CA SER A 299 -44.13 10.57 -0.85
C SER A 299 -44.64 10.51 -2.30
N PHE A 300 -43.87 9.95 -3.24
CA PHE A 300 -44.23 9.72 -4.65
C PHE A 300 -44.66 8.27 -4.95
N ALA A 301 -44.43 7.34 -4.02
CA ALA A 301 -44.90 5.95 -4.13
C ALA A 301 -46.43 5.89 -4.26
N GLU A 302 -46.93 4.91 -5.03
CA GLU A 302 -48.34 4.68 -5.40
C GLU A 302 -49.04 5.81 -6.19
N LEU A 303 -48.47 7.03 -6.21
CA LEU A 303 -48.88 8.13 -7.08
C LEU A 303 -48.22 8.03 -8.46
N VAL A 304 -46.90 7.86 -8.50
CA VAL A 304 -46.12 7.87 -9.76
C VAL A 304 -45.86 6.46 -10.26
N ILE A 305 -45.48 5.58 -9.34
CA ILE A 305 -45.06 4.19 -9.55
C ILE A 305 -45.37 3.40 -8.25
N THR A 306 -45.67 2.11 -8.34
CA THR A 306 -45.85 1.29 -7.13
C THR A 306 -44.50 0.97 -6.48
N ASN A 307 -44.51 0.53 -5.22
CA ASN A 307 -43.30 0.02 -4.57
C ASN A 307 -42.69 -1.17 -5.35
N GLU A 308 -43.53 -2.12 -5.79
CA GLU A 308 -43.08 -3.30 -6.56
C GLU A 308 -42.50 -2.92 -7.94
N ASP A 309 -43.12 -1.97 -8.64
CA ASP A 309 -42.64 -1.48 -9.94
C ASP A 309 -41.34 -0.65 -9.81
N HIS A 310 -41.16 0.09 -8.71
CA HIS A 310 -39.94 0.89 -8.45
C HIS A 310 -38.75 0.00 -8.11
N ASP A 311 -38.90 -0.90 -7.13
CA ASP A 311 -37.86 -1.88 -6.76
C ASP A 311 -37.47 -2.74 -8.00
N ALA A 312 -38.42 -3.06 -8.88
CA ALA A 312 -38.14 -3.76 -10.14
C ALA A 312 -37.39 -2.91 -11.18
N ILE A 313 -37.66 -1.61 -11.30
CA ILE A 313 -36.88 -0.70 -12.16
C ILE A 313 -35.47 -0.52 -11.59
N HIS A 314 -35.33 -0.30 -10.28
CA HIS A 314 -34.03 -0.16 -9.62
C HIS A 314 -33.17 -1.42 -9.78
N ALA A 315 -33.75 -2.61 -9.54
CA ALA A 315 -33.08 -3.90 -9.78
C ALA A 315 -32.79 -4.20 -11.27
N SER A 316 -33.47 -3.54 -12.21
CA SER A 316 -33.11 -3.62 -13.65
C SER A 316 -31.92 -2.73 -14.02
N LEU A 317 -31.59 -1.76 -13.15
CA LEU A 317 -30.51 -0.79 -13.31
C LEU A 317 -29.25 -1.18 -12.51
N VAL A 318 -29.39 -1.90 -11.40
CA VAL A 318 -28.33 -2.28 -10.44
C VAL A 318 -28.29 -3.81 -10.28
N ASP A 319 -27.14 -4.44 -10.60
CA ASP A 319 -27.00 -5.91 -10.62
C ASP A 319 -27.25 -6.60 -9.25
N TRP A 320 -27.08 -5.89 -8.13
CA TRP A 320 -27.40 -6.42 -6.79
C TRP A 320 -27.65 -5.31 -5.77
N VAL A 321 -28.85 -5.27 -5.19
CA VAL A 321 -29.18 -4.43 -4.03
C VAL A 321 -28.93 -5.22 -2.75
N ARG A 322 -28.18 -4.64 -1.81
CA ARG A 322 -27.91 -5.24 -0.49
C ARG A 322 -28.85 -4.72 0.59
N ASP A 323 -30.15 -4.95 0.43
CA ASP A 323 -30.98 -5.20 1.60
C ASP A 323 -32.23 -6.02 1.26
N GLY A 324 -32.58 -6.95 2.14
CA GLY A 324 -33.77 -7.81 2.01
C GLY A 324 -34.90 -7.39 2.95
N ALA A 325 -34.98 -6.11 3.28
CA ALA A 325 -35.79 -5.59 4.39
C ALA A 325 -36.29 -4.14 4.22
N ASN A 326 -35.50 -3.26 3.59
CA ASN A 326 -35.87 -1.87 3.27
C ASN A 326 -36.23 -1.78 1.77
N SER A 327 -36.99 -0.77 1.35
CA SER A 327 -37.27 -0.55 -0.08
C SER A 327 -36.18 0.32 -0.70
N THR A 328 -35.96 0.21 -2.01
CA THR A 328 -35.04 1.11 -2.70
C THR A 328 -35.51 2.57 -2.64
N PHE A 329 -36.79 2.84 -2.37
CA PHE A 329 -37.32 4.16 -1.98
C PHE A 329 -36.57 4.82 -0.80
N ASP A 330 -36.09 4.04 0.18
CA ASP A 330 -35.37 4.55 1.37
C ASP A 330 -33.93 5.03 1.06
N HIS A 331 -33.44 4.78 -0.15
CA HIS A 331 -32.14 5.23 -0.62
C HIS A 331 -32.21 6.69 -1.10
N PRO A 332 -31.13 7.50 -0.99
CA PRO A 332 -31.17 8.89 -1.39
C PRO A 332 -31.24 9.00 -2.92
N HIS A 333 -32.22 9.77 -3.39
CA HIS A 333 -32.42 10.09 -4.80
C HIS A 333 -32.21 11.59 -5.04
N SER A 334 -32.04 12.00 -6.29
CA SER A 334 -31.97 13.42 -6.67
C SER A 334 -32.52 13.67 -8.06
N PHE A 335 -33.20 14.80 -8.24
CA PHE A 335 -33.58 15.27 -9.56
C PHE A 335 -32.41 16.00 -10.23
N MET A 336 -31.97 15.53 -11.39
CA MET A 336 -31.17 16.32 -12.34
C MET A 336 -32.13 16.96 -13.34
N SER A 337 -32.21 18.29 -13.35
CA SER A 337 -33.18 19.03 -14.17
C SER A 337 -32.49 19.89 -15.21
N GLU A 338 -32.79 19.69 -16.49
CA GLU A 338 -32.30 20.47 -17.63
C GLU A 338 -33.39 21.44 -18.13
N PRO A 339 -33.06 22.72 -18.44
CA PRO A 339 -34.02 23.67 -19.01
C PRO A 339 -34.35 23.38 -20.48
N VAL A 340 -35.63 23.42 -20.83
CA VAL A 340 -36.10 23.33 -22.23
C VAL A 340 -36.25 24.75 -22.78
N PHE A 341 -35.44 25.09 -23.78
CA PHE A 341 -35.44 26.42 -24.42
C PHE A 341 -36.44 26.50 -25.58
N ARG A 342 -37.08 27.66 -25.77
CA ARG A 342 -38.04 27.91 -26.86
C ARG A 342 -37.40 27.80 -28.24
N VAL A 343 -36.12 28.16 -28.38
CA VAL A 343 -35.35 28.11 -29.63
C VAL A 343 -34.13 27.20 -29.47
N LEU A 344 -33.92 26.31 -30.46
CA LEU A 344 -32.79 25.37 -30.47
C LEU A 344 -31.44 26.09 -30.53
N ASN A 345 -30.50 25.64 -29.69
CA ASN A 345 -29.13 26.15 -29.59
C ASN A 345 -28.97 27.63 -29.19
N ASP A 346 -30.04 28.29 -28.71
CA ASP A 346 -29.97 29.65 -28.16
C ASP A 346 -30.20 29.63 -26.64
N PRO A 347 -29.14 29.72 -25.81
CA PRO A 347 -29.27 29.73 -24.35
C PRO A 347 -29.86 31.04 -23.80
N LEU A 348 -30.01 32.09 -24.62
CA LEU A 348 -30.67 33.34 -24.24
C LEU A 348 -32.18 33.30 -24.52
N SER A 349 -32.66 32.29 -25.25
CA SER A 349 -34.08 32.05 -25.49
C SER A 349 -34.83 31.76 -24.19
N ASP A 350 -36.15 32.01 -24.17
CA ASP A 350 -37.02 31.73 -23.02
C ASP A 350 -36.94 30.25 -22.61
N ILE A 351 -37.05 29.97 -21.31
CA ILE A 351 -37.22 28.60 -20.81
C ILE A 351 -38.72 28.31 -20.76
N VAL A 352 -39.17 27.30 -21.52
CA VAL A 352 -40.59 26.95 -21.71
C VAL A 352 -41.02 25.72 -20.91
N GLY A 353 -40.08 25.08 -20.23
CA GLY A 353 -40.31 23.89 -19.42
C GLY A 353 -39.00 23.36 -18.83
N TYR A 354 -39.11 22.34 -18.01
CA TYR A 354 -37.98 21.67 -17.37
C TYR A 354 -38.10 20.16 -17.52
N LEU A 355 -36.99 19.53 -17.84
CA LEU A 355 -36.87 18.08 -17.98
C LEU A 355 -36.12 17.55 -16.76
N SER A 356 -36.84 16.92 -15.83
CA SER A 356 -36.34 16.44 -14.54
C SER A 356 -36.14 14.92 -14.57
N GLY A 357 -34.90 14.48 -14.64
CA GLY A 357 -34.48 13.08 -14.57
C GLY A 357 -34.22 12.66 -13.12
N LEU A 358 -34.70 11.49 -12.74
CA LEU A 358 -34.52 10.93 -11.40
C LEU A 358 -33.24 10.07 -11.36
N VAL A 359 -32.31 10.46 -10.50
CA VAL A 359 -31.03 9.78 -10.26
C VAL A 359 -31.09 9.08 -8.90
N ALA A 360 -30.98 7.75 -8.88
CA ALA A 360 -30.67 7.01 -7.66
C ALA A 360 -29.15 7.01 -7.44
N TRP A 361 -28.69 7.32 -6.22
CA TRP A 361 -27.25 7.48 -5.98
C TRP A 361 -26.47 6.16 -5.98
N ASP A 362 -27.07 5.05 -5.53
CA ASP A 362 -26.50 3.71 -5.74
C ASP A 362 -26.25 3.44 -7.22
N ARG A 363 -27.23 3.73 -8.09
CA ARG A 363 -27.09 3.55 -9.54
C ARG A 363 -26.09 4.50 -10.17
N TYR A 364 -25.84 5.67 -9.59
CA TYR A 364 -24.75 6.54 -10.03
C TYR A 364 -23.37 5.94 -9.71
N LEU A 365 -23.25 5.23 -8.58
CA LEU A 365 -21.99 4.77 -8.00
C LEU A 365 -21.54 3.36 -8.42
N ILE A 366 -22.41 2.54 -9.03
CA ILE A 366 -21.98 1.28 -9.69
C ILE A 366 -20.97 1.55 -10.82
N ASN A 367 -20.15 0.55 -11.17
CA ASN A 367 -19.14 0.59 -12.24
C ASN A 367 -18.06 1.70 -12.10
N LEU A 368 -17.90 2.30 -10.91
CA LEU A 368 -16.82 3.28 -10.64
C LEU A 368 -15.48 2.63 -10.31
N LEU A 369 -15.44 1.32 -10.00
CA LEU A 369 -14.23 0.52 -9.85
C LEU A 369 -14.23 -0.69 -10.79
N PRO A 370 -13.05 -1.24 -11.15
CA PRO A 370 -12.96 -2.50 -11.89
C PRO A 370 -13.35 -3.72 -11.04
N GLU A 371 -13.96 -4.72 -11.67
CA GLU A 371 -14.23 -6.03 -11.09
C GLU A 371 -12.99 -6.60 -10.35
N GLY A 372 -13.19 -7.05 -9.10
CA GLY A 372 -12.13 -7.58 -8.23
C GLY A 372 -11.42 -6.55 -7.34
N VAL A 373 -11.86 -5.29 -7.32
CA VAL A 373 -11.34 -4.24 -6.43
C VAL A 373 -12.40 -3.90 -5.36
N SER A 374 -12.26 -4.49 -4.17
CA SER A 374 -13.13 -4.23 -3.01
C SER A 374 -12.50 -3.26 -2.00
N GLY A 375 -13.28 -2.81 -1.01
CA GLY A 375 -12.74 -2.10 0.16
C GLY A 375 -12.43 -0.61 -0.06
N ILE A 376 -13.18 0.07 -0.91
CA ILE A 376 -13.14 1.53 -1.03
C ILE A 376 -14.48 2.10 -0.57
N THR A 377 -14.44 3.05 0.36
CA THR A 377 -15.62 3.76 0.87
C THR A 377 -15.76 5.10 0.16
N CYS A 378 -16.99 5.44 -0.20
CA CYS A 378 -17.35 6.69 -0.83
C CYS A 378 -18.44 7.40 -0.02
N VAL A 379 -18.20 8.65 0.37
CA VAL A 379 -19.17 9.47 1.09
C VAL A 379 -19.62 10.60 0.19
N LEU A 380 -20.87 10.52 -0.28
CA LEU A 380 -21.52 11.59 -1.03
C LEU A 380 -21.93 12.69 -0.06
N LYS A 381 -21.43 13.90 -0.25
CA LYS A 381 -21.74 15.08 0.59
C LYS A 381 -22.45 16.12 -0.29
N ALA A 382 -23.64 16.55 0.13
CA ALA A 382 -24.52 17.47 -0.57
C ALA A 382 -24.77 18.72 0.28
N SER A 383 -24.60 19.90 -0.31
CA SER A 383 -24.66 21.19 0.40
C SER A 383 -25.24 22.30 -0.47
N TYR A 384 -25.90 23.29 0.13
CA TYR A 384 -26.37 24.47 -0.60
C TYR A 384 -25.31 25.56 -0.70
N GLN A 385 -25.15 26.17 -1.88
CA GLN A 385 -24.51 27.48 -1.99
C GLN A 385 -25.44 28.58 -1.45
N CYS A 386 -24.90 29.34 -0.51
CA CYS A 386 -25.58 30.39 0.22
C CYS A 386 -24.58 31.45 0.71
N THR A 387 -24.38 32.54 -0.03
CA THR A 387 -23.86 33.77 0.58
C THR A 387 -24.95 34.84 0.74
N GLY A 388 -24.77 35.72 1.73
CA GLY A 388 -25.54 36.97 1.89
C GLY A 388 -27.00 36.87 2.34
N SER A 389 -27.84 36.04 1.71
CA SER A 389 -29.30 36.19 1.79
C SER A 389 -30.13 34.89 1.79
N CYS A 390 -29.57 33.76 2.20
CA CYS A 390 -30.35 32.54 2.48
C CYS A 390 -31.18 32.67 3.78
N ASN A 391 -32.14 33.60 3.81
CA ASN A 391 -33.29 33.52 4.70
C ASN A 391 -34.20 32.39 4.20
N ALA A 392 -33.81 31.14 4.44
CA ALA A 392 -34.71 30.01 4.25
C ALA A 392 -35.92 30.21 5.16
N THR A 393 -37.12 30.30 4.59
CA THR A 393 -38.38 30.26 5.35
C THR A 393 -38.73 28.84 5.81
N ASP A 394 -37.73 27.96 5.81
CA ASP A 394 -37.79 26.55 6.19
C ASP A 394 -36.99 26.33 7.48
N TRP A 395 -37.33 25.27 8.22
CA TRP A 395 -37.30 25.25 9.69
C TRP A 395 -35.94 25.39 10.38
N SER A 396 -34.81 25.28 9.68
CA SER A 396 -33.45 25.34 10.24
C SER A 396 -32.89 26.76 10.46
N SER A 397 -33.51 27.81 9.91
CA SER A 397 -32.92 29.15 9.76
C SER A 397 -32.86 30.04 11.01
N TRP A 398 -33.19 29.54 12.20
CA TRP A 398 -33.36 30.34 13.42
C TRP A 398 -32.06 30.84 14.09
N TRP A 399 -30.88 30.64 13.48
CA TRP A 399 -29.61 31.20 13.98
C TRP A 399 -28.76 31.88 12.89
N PRO A 400 -28.57 33.22 12.95
CA PRO A 400 -27.67 33.91 12.04
C PRO A 400 -26.23 33.39 12.17
N GLY A 401 -25.71 32.78 11.11
CA GLY A 401 -24.36 32.22 11.08
C GLY A 401 -24.25 30.72 11.36
N SER A 402 -25.36 29.96 11.32
CA SER A 402 -25.28 28.52 11.08
C SER A 402 -24.75 28.25 9.66
N GLU A 403 -23.88 27.26 9.50
CA GLU A 403 -23.51 26.74 8.18
C GLU A 403 -24.76 26.13 7.50
N PRO A 404 -24.84 26.13 6.15
CA PRO A 404 -25.94 25.47 5.46
C PRO A 404 -25.95 23.97 5.82
N PRO A 405 -27.13 23.32 5.87
CA PRO A 405 -27.19 21.89 6.15
C PRO A 405 -26.38 21.13 5.09
N VAL A 406 -25.60 20.15 5.54
CA VAL A 406 -24.87 19.21 4.69
C VAL A 406 -25.47 17.83 4.92
N ARG A 407 -26.13 17.25 3.90
CA ARG A 407 -26.48 15.83 3.94
C ARG A 407 -25.30 14.99 3.46
N GLN A 408 -25.14 13.82 4.05
CA GLN A 408 -23.99 12.94 3.86
C GLN A 408 -24.52 11.52 3.74
N PHE A 409 -24.04 10.75 2.76
CA PHE A 409 -24.50 9.39 2.50
C PHE A 409 -23.29 8.50 2.22
N THR A 410 -23.12 7.42 2.97
CA THR A 410 -21.94 6.56 2.84
C THR A 410 -22.26 5.32 2.02
N TYR A 411 -21.32 4.94 1.15
CA TYR A 411 -21.36 3.80 0.27
C TYR A 411 -20.09 2.95 0.39
N ALA A 412 -20.22 1.63 0.34
CA ALA A 412 -19.11 0.74 0.03
C ALA A 412 -19.09 0.48 -1.49
N LEU A 413 -17.93 0.62 -2.13
CA LEU A 413 -17.72 0.18 -3.51
C LEU A 413 -17.03 -1.18 -3.51
N ASP A 414 -17.54 -2.11 -4.32
CA ASP A 414 -17.05 -3.47 -4.47
C ASP A 414 -17.05 -3.86 -5.96
N GLY A 415 -15.93 -3.61 -6.62
CA GLY A 415 -15.78 -3.71 -8.07
C GLY A 415 -16.86 -2.93 -8.83
N ASN A 416 -17.65 -3.63 -9.63
CA ASN A 416 -18.71 -3.02 -10.42
C ASN A 416 -19.93 -2.58 -9.58
N SER A 417 -19.99 -2.87 -8.28
CA SER A 417 -21.15 -2.61 -7.42
C SER A 417 -20.92 -1.51 -6.39
N ALA A 418 -22.01 -0.90 -5.94
CA ALA A 418 -22.04 0.07 -4.85
C ALA A 418 -23.17 -0.30 -3.87
N PHE A 419 -22.91 -0.17 -2.57
CA PHE A 419 -23.88 -0.51 -1.51
C PHE A 419 -24.05 0.67 -0.57
N TYR A 420 -25.25 1.26 -0.51
CA TYR A 420 -25.61 2.22 0.53
C TYR A 420 -25.41 1.61 1.93
N LEU A 421 -24.70 2.33 2.80
CA LEU A 421 -24.51 1.98 4.21
C LEU A 421 -25.40 2.80 5.16
N GLY A 422 -26.04 3.86 4.66
CA GLY A 422 -26.91 4.78 5.40
C GLY A 422 -26.49 6.25 5.35
N GLU A 423 -27.34 7.11 5.94
CA GLU A 423 -27.08 8.54 6.11
C GLU A 423 -26.01 8.81 7.19
N GLY A 424 -25.23 9.87 6.99
CA GLY A 424 -24.04 10.21 7.76
C GLY A 424 -22.74 9.79 7.07
N ASP A 425 -21.63 10.33 7.57
CA ASP A 425 -20.28 9.93 7.19
C ASP A 425 -19.81 8.75 8.09
N MET A 426 -19.63 7.59 7.47
CA MET A 426 -19.34 6.31 8.13
C MET A 426 -18.05 5.64 7.61
N HIS A 427 -17.11 6.41 7.04
CA HIS A 427 -15.80 5.87 6.67
C HIS A 427 -14.97 5.45 7.91
N GLU A 428 -13.98 4.58 7.69
CA GLU A 428 -13.05 4.17 8.75
C GLU A 428 -12.09 5.32 9.11
N ARG A 429 -12.29 5.94 10.27
CA ARG A 429 -11.47 7.05 10.81
C ARG A 429 -9.98 6.76 11.04
N LEU A 430 -9.52 5.56 10.69
CA LEU A 430 -8.09 5.27 10.56
C LEU A 430 -7.48 5.96 9.34
N TYR A 431 -8.31 6.36 8.37
CA TYR A 431 -7.93 6.91 7.08
C TYR A 431 -8.49 8.34 6.86
N ASP A 432 -8.80 9.07 7.94
CA ASP A 432 -9.18 10.51 7.95
C ASP A 432 -8.21 11.36 7.08
N ASP A 433 -6.92 11.00 7.05
CA ASP A 433 -5.84 11.71 6.35
C ASP A 433 -5.61 11.25 4.90
N MET A 434 -6.39 10.27 4.42
CA MET A 434 -6.34 9.72 3.05
C MET A 434 -7.55 10.15 2.20
N GLU A 435 -8.29 11.19 2.59
CA GLU A 435 -9.44 11.71 1.86
C GLU A 435 -9.09 12.17 0.42
N VAL A 436 -9.74 11.60 -0.59
CA VAL A 436 -9.71 12.12 -1.97
C VAL A 436 -11.08 12.69 -2.33
N VAL A 437 -11.14 14.02 -2.48
CA VAL A 437 -12.39 14.75 -2.78
C VAL A 437 -12.60 14.92 -4.29
N ILE A 438 -13.73 14.42 -4.79
CA ILE A 438 -14.18 14.52 -6.18
C ILE A 438 -15.36 15.51 -6.25
N PRO A 439 -15.17 16.74 -6.76
CA PRO A 439 -16.26 17.69 -6.94
C PRO A 439 -17.09 17.35 -8.20
N PHE A 440 -18.40 17.55 -8.13
CA PHE A 440 -19.32 17.29 -9.25
C PHE A 440 -19.48 18.50 -10.19
N HIS A 441 -18.86 19.64 -9.92
CA HIS A 441 -18.89 20.79 -10.82
C HIS A 441 -17.82 20.66 -11.92
N LYS A 442 -18.23 20.82 -13.19
CA LYS A 442 -17.38 20.45 -14.34
C LYS A 442 -16.51 21.57 -14.92
N TYR A 443 -16.87 22.85 -14.70
CA TYR A 443 -16.25 23.97 -15.43
C TYR A 443 -15.97 25.22 -14.60
N VAL A 444 -14.98 25.99 -15.07
CA VAL A 444 -14.49 27.24 -14.49
C VAL A 444 -15.34 28.44 -14.97
N GLN A 445 -16.66 28.24 -15.05
CA GLN A 445 -17.66 29.30 -14.84
C GLN A 445 -18.28 29.11 -13.44
N SER A 446 -17.47 28.73 -12.46
CA SER A 446 -16.87 29.71 -11.54
C SER A 446 -17.89 30.35 -10.62
N THR A 447 -18.04 29.78 -9.42
CA THR A 447 -18.40 30.53 -8.19
C THR A 447 -19.58 31.50 -8.37
N LEU A 448 -20.58 31.12 -9.15
CA LEU A 448 -21.83 31.84 -9.26
C LEU A 448 -22.61 31.51 -7.99
N ASP A 449 -22.57 32.43 -7.02
CA ASP A 449 -23.39 32.41 -5.80
C ASP A 449 -24.86 32.51 -6.20
N ILE A 450 -25.40 31.35 -6.59
CA ILE A 450 -26.77 31.14 -7.01
C ILE A 450 -27.48 30.57 -5.79
N PRO A 451 -28.37 31.33 -5.14
CA PRO A 451 -29.13 30.83 -4.01
C PRO A 451 -29.84 29.53 -4.37
N PHE A 452 -29.79 28.56 -3.47
CA PHE A 452 -30.41 27.23 -3.61
C PHE A 452 -29.77 26.31 -4.67
N HIS A 453 -28.61 26.65 -5.26
CA HIS A 453 -27.82 25.68 -6.02
C HIS A 453 -27.24 24.62 -5.08
N THR A 454 -27.54 23.33 -5.33
CA THR A 454 -26.96 22.21 -4.58
C THR A 454 -25.63 21.79 -5.20
N VAL A 455 -24.57 21.76 -4.40
CA VAL A 455 -23.24 21.30 -4.76
C VAL A 455 -22.97 19.94 -4.11
N TYR A 456 -22.50 19.01 -4.94
CA TYR A 456 -22.11 17.66 -4.53
C TYR A 456 -20.59 17.48 -4.59
N SER A 457 -20.07 16.74 -3.61
CA SER A 457 -18.73 16.16 -3.63
C SER A 457 -18.77 14.71 -3.17
N LEU A 458 -17.95 13.86 -3.79
CA LEU A 458 -17.78 12.46 -3.41
C LEU A 458 -16.41 12.32 -2.75
N HIS A 459 -16.38 11.92 -1.49
CA HIS A 459 -15.17 11.80 -0.68
C HIS A 459 -14.79 10.33 -0.61
N VAL A 460 -13.62 9.98 -1.16
CA VAL A 460 -13.16 8.60 -1.31
C VAL A 460 -12.11 8.28 -0.26
N TYR A 461 -12.23 7.12 0.39
CA TYR A 461 -11.34 6.62 1.44
C TYR A 461 -11.05 5.12 1.22
N PRO A 462 -9.88 4.60 1.61
CA PRO A 462 -9.67 3.16 1.70
C PRO A 462 -10.33 2.59 2.96
N THR A 463 -10.54 1.27 2.98
CA THR A 463 -10.89 0.53 4.21
C THR A 463 -9.72 -0.31 4.70
N ALA A 464 -9.84 -0.84 5.93
CA ALA A 464 -8.93 -1.82 6.46
C ALA A 464 -8.98 -3.15 5.68
N GLU A 465 -10.06 -3.44 4.95
CA GLU A 465 -10.11 -4.58 4.02
C GLU A 465 -9.13 -4.36 2.86
N PHE A 466 -9.20 -3.20 2.21
CA PHE A 466 -8.30 -2.85 1.11
C PHE A 466 -6.84 -2.78 1.58
N GLU A 467 -6.53 -2.16 2.73
CA GLU A 467 -5.15 -2.17 3.26
C GLU A 467 -4.66 -3.59 3.56
N ASN A 468 -5.51 -4.45 4.14
CA ASN A 468 -5.12 -5.84 4.42
C ASN A 468 -4.91 -6.69 3.15
N SER A 469 -5.46 -6.30 1.99
CA SER A 469 -5.16 -6.98 0.72
C SER A 469 -3.69 -6.87 0.28
N TYR A 470 -3.00 -5.79 0.67
CA TYR A 470 -1.56 -5.57 0.42
C TYR A 470 -0.64 -6.13 1.51
N ARG A 471 -1.19 -6.55 2.66
CA ARG A 471 -0.42 -7.02 3.82
C ARG A 471 -0.17 -8.52 3.77
N THR A 472 0.99 -8.93 3.28
CA THR A 472 1.34 -10.33 3.06
C THR A 472 2.13 -10.94 4.23
N GLN A 473 2.38 -12.25 4.17
CA GLN A 473 3.34 -12.93 5.07
C GLN A 473 4.77 -12.93 4.52
N LEU A 474 5.02 -12.36 3.33
CA LEU A 474 6.32 -12.41 2.65
C LEU A 474 7.45 -11.68 3.41
N PRO A 475 7.25 -10.47 3.98
CA PRO A 475 8.30 -9.81 4.77
C PRO A 475 8.77 -10.66 5.95
N LEU A 476 7.83 -11.30 6.65
CA LEU A 476 8.11 -12.16 7.80
C LEU A 476 8.83 -13.44 7.37
N LEU A 477 8.37 -14.09 6.30
CA LEU A 477 8.97 -15.31 5.77
C LEU A 477 10.41 -15.08 5.28
N ILE A 478 10.66 -13.99 4.56
CA ILE A 478 12.01 -13.61 4.12
C ILE A 478 12.90 -13.27 5.32
N ALA A 479 12.43 -12.47 6.28
CA ALA A 479 13.17 -12.15 7.49
C ALA A 479 13.55 -13.40 8.31
N CYS A 480 12.64 -14.38 8.41
CA CYS A 480 12.89 -15.67 9.04
C CYS A 480 13.88 -16.56 8.27
N ILE A 481 13.83 -16.58 6.92
CA ILE A 481 14.83 -17.29 6.10
C ILE A 481 16.21 -16.67 6.29
N VAL A 482 16.33 -15.33 6.24
CA VAL A 482 17.58 -14.60 6.48
C VAL A 482 18.13 -14.92 7.87
N ALA A 483 17.32 -14.80 8.92
CA ALA A 483 17.75 -15.17 10.28
C ALA A 483 18.21 -16.64 10.37
N SER A 484 17.53 -17.55 9.67
CA SER A 484 17.85 -18.98 9.63
C SER A 484 19.17 -19.28 8.92
N THR A 485 19.49 -18.61 7.80
CA THR A 485 20.76 -18.84 7.09
C THR A 485 21.96 -18.35 7.91
N PHE A 486 21.85 -17.19 8.56
CA PHE A 486 22.88 -16.72 9.50
C PHE A 486 23.02 -17.64 10.72
N LEU A 487 21.92 -18.17 11.26
CA LEU A 487 21.95 -19.13 12.38
C LEU A 487 22.62 -20.45 11.97
N ILE A 488 22.30 -20.99 10.78
CA ILE A 488 22.96 -22.18 10.22
C ILE A 488 24.45 -21.93 9.99
N MET A 489 24.83 -20.76 9.47
CA MET A 489 26.24 -20.37 9.30
C MET A 489 26.99 -20.28 10.65
N SER A 490 26.36 -19.69 11.67
CA SER A 490 26.91 -19.60 13.03
C SER A 490 27.08 -20.98 13.69
N LEU A 491 26.11 -21.88 13.49
CA LEU A 491 26.21 -23.28 13.93
C LEU A 491 27.31 -24.04 13.17
N ALA A 492 27.42 -23.86 11.85
CA ALA A 492 28.46 -24.50 11.03
C ALA A 492 29.87 -24.03 11.44
N PHE A 493 30.06 -22.73 11.69
CA PHE A 493 31.31 -22.18 12.22
C PHE A 493 31.64 -22.75 13.62
N SER A 494 30.62 -22.85 14.49
CA SER A 494 30.77 -23.43 15.83
C SER A 494 31.11 -24.94 15.80
N MET A 495 30.51 -25.70 14.89
CA MET A 495 30.81 -27.12 14.65
C MET A 495 32.22 -27.32 14.07
N TYR A 496 32.62 -26.47 13.12
CA TYR A 496 33.96 -26.47 12.55
C TYR A 496 35.02 -26.18 13.63
N ASP A 497 34.83 -25.13 14.44
CA ASP A 497 35.75 -24.80 15.53
C ASP A 497 35.79 -25.91 16.59
N TRP A 498 34.65 -26.50 16.96
CA TRP A 498 34.62 -27.68 17.85
C TRP A 498 35.41 -28.86 17.26
N PHE A 499 35.28 -29.13 15.96
CA PHE A 499 36.02 -30.20 15.29
C PHE A 499 37.53 -29.90 15.25
N VAL A 500 37.93 -28.66 14.94
CA VAL A 500 39.33 -28.22 14.95
C VAL A 500 39.92 -28.30 16.36
N ARG A 501 39.20 -27.84 17.40
CA ARG A 501 39.60 -28.03 18.81
C ARG A 501 39.76 -29.52 19.15
N ARG A 502 38.81 -30.37 18.75
CA ARG A 502 38.86 -31.82 19.01
C ARG A 502 40.03 -32.49 18.29
N ARG A 503 40.33 -32.09 17.06
CA ARG A 503 41.50 -32.54 16.29
C ARG A 503 42.79 -32.09 16.97
N ASN A 504 42.92 -30.80 17.27
CA ASN A 504 44.13 -30.23 17.86
C ASN A 504 44.40 -30.80 19.26
N ASN A 505 43.35 -31.02 20.09
CA ASN A 505 43.48 -31.71 21.38
C ASN A 505 43.93 -33.17 21.23
N LYS A 506 43.41 -33.91 20.23
CA LYS A 506 43.90 -35.26 19.90
C LYS A 506 45.37 -35.23 19.49
N VAL A 507 45.76 -34.35 18.56
CA VAL A 507 47.14 -34.20 18.09
C VAL A 507 48.08 -33.82 19.23
N MET A 508 47.71 -32.88 20.08
CA MET A 508 48.48 -32.52 21.28
C MET A 508 48.63 -33.71 22.23
N SER A 509 47.56 -34.48 22.50
CA SER A 509 47.64 -35.68 23.35
C SER A 509 48.51 -36.78 22.74
N ALA A 510 48.57 -36.89 21.41
CA ALA A 510 49.47 -37.80 20.70
C ALA A 510 50.92 -37.30 20.75
N ALA A 511 51.16 -36.00 20.55
CA ALA A 511 52.48 -35.39 20.65
C ALA A 511 53.07 -35.51 22.06
N VAL A 512 52.28 -35.27 23.11
CA VAL A 512 52.67 -35.49 24.52
C VAL A 512 52.98 -36.96 24.78
N ARG A 513 52.17 -37.90 24.26
CA ARG A 513 52.43 -39.34 24.40
C ARG A 513 53.68 -39.79 23.64
N SER A 514 53.96 -39.21 22.47
CA SER A 514 55.21 -39.45 21.73
C SER A 514 56.42 -38.83 22.43
N GLY A 515 56.29 -37.63 23.02
CA GLY A 515 57.33 -37.00 23.84
C GLY A 515 57.69 -37.87 25.05
N ALA A 516 56.70 -38.46 25.72
CA ALA A 516 56.88 -39.41 26.81
C ALA A 516 57.53 -40.75 26.38
N ILE A 517 57.47 -41.10 25.10
CA ILE A 517 58.17 -42.25 24.51
C ILE A 517 59.61 -41.87 24.15
N VAL A 518 59.85 -40.67 23.60
CA VAL A 518 61.22 -40.16 23.36
C VAL A 518 61.98 -39.99 24.68
N SER A 519 61.33 -39.53 25.75
CA SER A 519 61.94 -39.42 27.08
C SER A 519 62.13 -40.75 27.83
N SER A 520 61.63 -41.87 27.30
CA SER A 520 61.88 -43.22 27.85
C SER A 520 62.81 -44.07 26.99
N LEU A 521 63.06 -43.69 25.73
CA LEU A 521 64.03 -44.34 24.83
C LEU A 521 65.45 -43.75 24.89
N PHE A 522 65.64 -42.55 25.42
CA PHE A 522 66.95 -41.90 25.51
C PHE A 522 67.26 -41.39 26.93
N PRO A 523 68.41 -41.78 27.53
CA PRO A 523 68.85 -41.21 28.81
C PRO A 523 69.05 -39.70 28.75
N SER A 524 68.88 -39.03 29.89
CA SER A 524 69.03 -37.57 30.04
C SER A 524 70.32 -37.04 29.40
N THR A 525 71.46 -37.73 29.59
CA THR A 525 72.77 -37.36 29.04
C THR A 525 72.81 -37.17 27.50
N VAL A 526 71.88 -37.77 26.75
CA VAL A 526 71.75 -37.58 25.29
C VAL A 526 70.82 -36.41 24.99
N ARG A 527 69.67 -36.34 25.68
CA ARG A 527 68.69 -35.26 25.59
C ARG A 527 69.31 -33.90 25.93
N ASP A 528 70.12 -33.84 26.98
CA ASP A 528 70.72 -32.60 27.50
C ASP A 528 71.88 -32.11 26.62
N ARG A 529 72.50 -33.01 25.83
CA ARG A 529 73.41 -32.63 24.74
C ARG A 529 72.66 -32.05 23.54
N LEU A 530 71.53 -32.65 23.16
CA LEU A 530 70.69 -32.13 22.08
C LEU A 530 70.06 -30.77 22.42
N TYR A 531 69.66 -30.55 23.68
CA TYR A 531 69.24 -29.22 24.12
C TYR A 531 70.40 -28.22 24.14
N LYS A 532 71.61 -28.59 24.61
CA LYS A 532 72.76 -27.70 24.49
C LYS A 532 73.12 -27.35 23.04
N GLU A 533 73.07 -28.30 22.11
CA GLU A 533 73.27 -27.99 20.68
C GLU A 533 72.15 -27.11 20.10
N ALA A 534 70.93 -27.17 20.64
CA ALA A 534 69.82 -26.31 20.25
C ALA A 534 69.96 -24.90 20.87
N GLU A 535 70.35 -24.79 22.13
CA GLU A 535 70.63 -23.54 22.84
C GLU A 535 71.85 -22.82 22.27
N GLU A 536 72.94 -23.52 21.92
CA GLU A 536 74.09 -22.91 21.25
C GLU A 536 73.73 -22.40 19.85
N LYS A 537 72.85 -23.09 19.12
CA LYS A 537 72.30 -22.60 17.83
C LYS A 537 71.35 -21.41 18.04
N ALA A 538 70.51 -21.41 19.06
CA ALA A 538 69.62 -20.31 19.40
C ALA A 538 70.40 -19.06 19.87
N ALA A 539 71.40 -19.25 20.73
CA ALA A 539 72.28 -18.19 21.24
C ALA A 539 73.18 -17.61 20.15
N ASN A 540 73.65 -18.42 19.20
CA ASN A 540 74.35 -17.91 18.02
C ASN A 540 73.42 -17.13 17.08
N ASN A 541 72.17 -17.57 16.86
CA ASN A 541 71.18 -16.77 16.13
C ASN A 541 70.84 -15.44 16.84
N ALA A 542 70.70 -15.45 18.17
CA ALA A 542 70.48 -14.23 18.96
C ALA A 542 71.70 -13.28 18.94
N ARG A 543 72.93 -13.82 18.93
CA ARG A 543 74.15 -13.05 18.72
C ARG A 543 74.24 -12.47 17.31
N LEU A 544 73.83 -13.22 16.27
CA LEU A 544 73.72 -12.69 14.91
C LEU A 544 72.73 -11.52 14.83
N GLN A 545 71.52 -11.67 15.39
CA GLN A 545 70.55 -10.56 15.44
C GLN A 545 71.08 -9.33 16.19
N LYS A 546 71.87 -9.53 17.25
CA LYS A 546 72.49 -8.41 17.98
C LYS A 546 73.64 -7.73 17.21
N TRP A 547 74.31 -8.44 16.31
CA TRP A 547 75.33 -7.88 15.42
C TRP A 547 74.71 -7.09 14.26
N LEU A 548 73.58 -7.55 13.73
CA LEU A 548 72.81 -6.94 12.63
C LEU A 548 72.10 -5.60 12.95
N HIS A 549 72.28 -5.04 14.15
CA HIS A 549 71.60 -3.82 14.61
C HIS A 549 72.55 -2.73 15.15
N THR A 550 73.82 -2.71 14.72
CA THR A 550 74.76 -1.62 15.04
C THR A 550 75.56 -1.19 13.80
N ASP A 551 75.26 -0.02 13.24
CA ASP A 551 76.13 0.65 12.26
C ASP A 551 77.45 1.08 12.93
N GLY A 552 78.62 0.83 12.32
CA GLY A 552 79.88 1.07 13.06
C GLY A 552 81.25 0.81 12.42
N VAL A 553 81.39 0.79 11.09
CA VAL A 553 82.56 1.27 10.31
C VAL A 553 84.00 0.71 10.60
N ASP A 554 84.65 0.29 9.50
CA ASP A 554 86.11 0.15 9.21
C ASP A 554 86.94 -1.12 9.53
N ALA A 555 87.76 -1.48 8.51
CA ALA A 555 89.02 -2.25 8.48
C ALA A 555 89.01 -3.77 8.85
N ASP A 556 89.73 -4.67 8.14
CA ASP A 556 90.51 -4.60 6.89
C ASP A 556 90.66 -6.01 6.24
N ALA A 557 91.04 -6.05 4.95
CA ALA A 557 91.68 -7.12 4.17
C ALA A 557 91.22 -8.60 4.28
N GLY A 558 90.75 -9.17 3.17
CA GLY A 558 90.60 -10.63 3.02
C GLY A 558 89.79 -11.11 1.81
N ALA A 559 90.24 -10.82 0.59
CA ALA A 559 89.50 -11.21 -0.64
C ALA A 559 89.68 -12.69 -1.02
N ILE A 560 88.61 -13.32 -1.54
CA ILE A 560 88.62 -14.26 -2.68
C ILE A 560 87.19 -14.43 -3.25
N GLU A 561 87.16 -14.65 -4.56
CA GLU A 561 86.05 -14.91 -5.50
C GLU A 561 85.30 -16.24 -5.22
N THR A 562 84.08 -16.57 -5.69
CA THR A 562 83.08 -15.92 -6.56
C THR A 562 81.69 -16.62 -6.42
N ASP A 563 80.71 -16.17 -7.22
CA ASP A 563 79.47 -16.84 -7.67
C ASP A 563 78.19 -16.67 -6.83
N ASP A 564 77.06 -16.68 -7.55
CA ASP A 564 75.82 -16.01 -7.19
C ASP A 564 74.78 -16.89 -6.45
N ASP A 565 73.94 -16.17 -5.69
CA ASP A 565 72.54 -16.50 -5.35
C ASP A 565 72.21 -17.71 -4.44
N VAL A 566 70.93 -17.74 -4.04
CA VAL A 566 70.22 -18.84 -3.33
C VAL A 566 70.64 -19.13 -1.88
N ILE A 567 70.19 -18.28 -0.95
CA ILE A 567 69.78 -18.74 0.40
C ILE A 567 68.33 -18.34 0.68
N ALA A 568 67.42 -18.98 -0.06
CA ALA A 568 66.05 -19.22 0.40
C ALA A 568 65.96 -20.65 0.98
N TYR A 569 64.93 -20.91 1.79
CA TYR A 569 64.54 -22.24 2.31
C TYR A 569 65.54 -22.98 3.22
N LYS A 570 65.38 -22.80 4.54
CA LYS A 570 65.76 -23.83 5.55
C LYS A 570 64.63 -24.16 6.55
N ALA A 571 63.39 -24.12 6.06
CA ALA A 571 62.27 -24.88 6.64
C ALA A 571 62.06 -26.14 5.79
N LYS A 572 61.87 -27.31 6.41
CA LYS A 572 61.55 -28.54 5.67
C LYS A 572 60.14 -28.41 5.08
N PRO A 573 59.95 -28.57 3.75
CA PRO A 573 58.62 -28.45 3.15
C PRO A 573 57.61 -29.44 3.73
N ILE A 574 56.33 -29.06 3.71
CA ILE A 574 55.19 -29.91 4.11
C ILE A 574 54.75 -30.82 2.94
N ALA A 575 55.27 -30.57 1.72
CA ALA A 575 55.03 -31.41 0.55
C ALA A 575 55.96 -32.63 0.51
N ASP A 576 55.45 -33.76 0.03
CA ASP A 576 56.24 -34.96 -0.24
C ASP A 576 57.18 -34.74 -1.44
N LEU A 577 58.44 -35.18 -1.30
CA LEU A 577 59.49 -35.02 -2.31
C LEU A 577 59.62 -36.29 -3.16
N PHE A 578 59.27 -36.19 -4.44
CA PHE A 578 59.49 -37.25 -5.43
C PHE A 578 60.66 -36.83 -6.36
N PRO A 579 61.90 -37.32 -6.14
CA PRO A 579 63.07 -36.85 -6.87
C PRO A 579 63.14 -37.32 -8.33
N GLU A 580 62.43 -38.39 -8.67
CA GLU A 580 62.35 -38.96 -10.02
C GLU A 580 60.87 -39.07 -10.43
N THR A 581 60.34 -38.00 -11.03
CA THR A 581 58.93 -37.95 -11.48
C THR A 581 58.79 -37.09 -12.72
N THR A 582 58.05 -37.62 -13.70
CA THR A 582 57.68 -36.92 -14.93
C THR A 582 56.23 -36.47 -14.82
N ILE A 583 56.00 -35.15 -14.88
CA ILE A 583 54.65 -34.58 -14.99
C ILE A 583 54.34 -34.36 -16.47
N LEU A 584 53.14 -34.73 -16.90
CA LEU A 584 52.63 -34.47 -18.25
C LEU A 584 51.60 -33.33 -18.16
N PHE A 585 51.73 -32.33 -19.01
CA PHE A 585 50.67 -31.33 -19.24
C PHE A 585 50.15 -31.54 -20.65
N ALA A 586 48.83 -31.71 -20.80
CA ALA A 586 48.17 -31.93 -22.07
C ALA A 586 47.03 -30.91 -22.25
N ASP A 587 47.28 -29.90 -23.08
CA ASP A 587 46.36 -28.80 -23.37
C ASP A 587 45.69 -28.94 -24.75
N ILE A 588 44.47 -28.43 -24.89
CA ILE A 588 43.67 -28.52 -26.12
C ILE A 588 43.91 -27.27 -26.98
N ALA A 589 44.90 -27.35 -27.87
CA ALA A 589 45.28 -26.26 -28.77
C ALA A 589 44.09 -25.60 -29.49
N GLY A 590 43.84 -24.32 -29.17
CA GLY A 590 42.76 -23.52 -29.76
C GLY A 590 41.39 -23.64 -29.09
N PHE A 591 41.27 -24.35 -27.97
CA PHE A 591 40.00 -24.58 -27.28
C PHE A 591 39.23 -23.30 -26.93
N THR A 592 39.91 -22.23 -26.50
CA THR A 592 39.24 -20.96 -26.16
C THR A 592 38.42 -20.40 -27.33
N ALA A 593 38.96 -20.41 -28.54
CA ALA A 593 38.27 -19.97 -29.76
C ALA A 593 37.27 -21.01 -30.30
N TRP A 594 37.49 -22.29 -30.01
CA TRP A 594 36.58 -23.39 -30.38
C TRP A 594 35.31 -23.41 -29.50
N SER A 595 35.46 -23.07 -28.21
CA SER A 595 34.39 -23.05 -27.21
C SER A 595 33.58 -21.76 -27.22
N SER A 596 34.21 -20.60 -27.48
CA SER A 596 33.52 -19.29 -27.61
C SER A 596 32.50 -19.21 -28.76
N ALA A 597 32.44 -20.22 -29.61
CA ALA A 597 31.54 -20.32 -30.77
C ALA A 597 30.60 -21.55 -30.69
N ARG A 598 30.37 -22.11 -29.49
CA ARG A 598 29.55 -23.32 -29.29
C ARG A 598 28.67 -23.24 -28.04
N GLU A 599 27.58 -24.00 -28.07
CA GLU A 599 26.71 -24.19 -26.92
C GLU A 599 27.44 -24.92 -25.77
N PRO A 600 27.28 -24.51 -24.50
CA PRO A 600 27.99 -25.09 -23.35
C PRO A 600 27.88 -26.62 -23.25
N HIS A 601 26.74 -27.20 -23.64
CA HIS A 601 26.54 -28.65 -23.69
C HIS A 601 27.52 -29.36 -24.63
N GLN A 602 27.79 -28.79 -25.81
CA GLN A 602 28.74 -29.36 -26.78
C GLN A 602 30.19 -29.27 -26.28
N VAL A 603 30.51 -28.20 -25.57
CA VAL A 603 31.83 -28.00 -24.93
C VAL A 603 32.04 -29.03 -23.81
N PHE A 604 31.04 -29.20 -22.95
CA PHE A 604 31.08 -30.21 -21.88
C PHE A 604 31.21 -31.63 -22.43
N GLN A 605 30.43 -31.99 -23.47
CA GLN A 605 30.46 -33.31 -24.08
C GLN A 605 31.83 -33.67 -24.71
N LEU A 606 32.54 -32.68 -25.28
CA LEU A 606 33.91 -32.86 -25.74
C LEU A 606 34.86 -33.18 -24.58
N LEU A 607 34.88 -32.33 -23.54
CA LEU A 607 35.77 -32.46 -22.40
C LEU A 607 35.53 -33.78 -21.64
N GLU A 608 34.27 -34.14 -21.38
CA GLU A 608 33.93 -35.41 -20.73
C GLU A 608 34.45 -36.60 -21.53
N THR A 609 34.26 -36.59 -22.86
CA THR A 609 34.71 -37.68 -23.74
C THR A 609 36.24 -37.80 -23.77
N LEU A 610 36.95 -36.66 -23.86
CA LEU A 610 38.41 -36.64 -23.93
C LEU A 610 39.05 -37.02 -22.59
N TYR A 611 38.63 -36.39 -21.48
CA TYR A 611 39.20 -36.65 -20.16
C TYR A 611 38.87 -38.07 -19.67
N ARG A 612 37.70 -38.64 -20.00
CA ARG A 612 37.40 -40.05 -19.71
C ARG A 612 38.37 -41.01 -20.42
N ALA A 613 38.82 -40.68 -21.64
CA ALA A 613 39.82 -41.48 -22.35
C ALA A 613 41.22 -41.34 -21.73
N PHE A 614 41.62 -40.14 -21.32
CA PHE A 614 42.88 -39.93 -20.58
C PHE A 614 42.86 -40.64 -19.22
N ASP A 615 41.78 -40.54 -18.43
CA ASP A 615 41.59 -41.26 -17.17
C ASP A 615 41.74 -42.78 -17.34
N GLU A 616 41.21 -43.35 -18.43
CA GLU A 616 41.35 -44.78 -18.73
C GLU A 616 42.78 -45.16 -19.15
N ILE A 617 43.50 -44.28 -19.84
CA ILE A 617 44.93 -44.50 -20.17
C ILE A 617 45.79 -44.41 -18.92
N ALA A 618 45.61 -43.38 -18.09
CA ALA A 618 46.33 -43.18 -16.84
C ALA A 618 46.14 -44.38 -15.90
N ARG A 619 44.88 -44.80 -15.67
CA ARG A 619 44.52 -45.98 -14.86
C ARG A 619 45.14 -47.27 -15.39
N ARG A 620 45.18 -47.49 -16.71
CA ARG A 620 45.83 -48.67 -17.33
C ARG A 620 47.36 -48.64 -17.26
N ARG A 621 47.97 -47.47 -17.11
CA ARG A 621 49.43 -47.30 -17.00
C ARG A 621 49.93 -47.11 -15.55
N GLY A 622 49.03 -47.08 -14.57
CA GLY A 622 49.39 -46.83 -13.17
C GLY A 622 49.83 -45.38 -12.89
N VAL A 623 49.49 -44.44 -13.78
CA VAL A 623 49.83 -43.01 -13.64
C VAL A 623 48.76 -42.33 -12.78
N PHE A 624 49.20 -41.51 -11.82
CA PHE A 624 48.33 -40.69 -10.99
C PHE A 624 47.91 -39.42 -11.75
N LYS A 625 46.60 -39.14 -11.79
CA LYS A 625 46.05 -37.87 -12.27
C LYS A 625 46.13 -36.86 -11.14
N VAL A 626 46.72 -35.70 -11.40
CA VAL A 626 46.83 -34.60 -10.44
C VAL A 626 45.52 -33.81 -10.44
N GLU A 627 45.15 -33.21 -11.57
CA GLU A 627 43.96 -32.36 -11.70
C GLU A 627 43.58 -32.10 -13.17
N THR A 628 42.54 -31.28 -13.38
CA THR A 628 42.16 -30.75 -14.71
C THR A 628 41.85 -29.27 -14.57
N ILE A 629 42.61 -28.43 -15.28
CA ILE A 629 42.53 -26.97 -15.20
C ILE A 629 41.93 -26.48 -16.53
N GLY A 630 40.60 -26.39 -16.58
CA GLY A 630 39.88 -26.01 -17.79
C GLY A 630 40.08 -26.99 -18.95
N ASP A 631 40.79 -26.55 -19.98
CA ASP A 631 41.22 -27.25 -21.18
C ASP A 631 42.55 -28.03 -21.05
N CYS A 632 43.25 -27.90 -19.90
CA CYS A 632 44.48 -28.64 -19.63
C CYS A 632 44.26 -29.83 -18.66
N TYR A 633 44.83 -30.99 -19.01
CA TYR A 633 44.87 -32.22 -18.20
C TYR A 633 46.27 -32.44 -17.62
N VAL A 634 46.35 -32.85 -16.35
CA VAL A 634 47.59 -33.17 -15.61
C VAL A 634 47.51 -34.55 -14.94
#